data_AF-A0A2B2CDI1-F1
#
_entry.id   AF-A0A2B2CDI1-F1
#
_cell.length_a   1.000
_cell.length_b   1.000
_cell.length_c   1.000
_cell.angle_alpha   90.00
_cell.angle_beta   90.00
_cell.angle_gamma   90.00
#
_symmetry.space_group_name_H-M   'P 1'
#
loop_
_entity.id
_entity.type
_entity.pdbx_description
1 polymer ?
#
loop_
_entity_poly.entity_id
_entity_poly.type
_entity_poly.pdbx_seq_one_letter_code
_entity_poly.pdbx_strand_id
1 'polypeptide(L)'
;MAVNVFEADSYIEENVIVIEDWTDSDDSKKQRLLNVGLSTLNRVYPSYTIPDNAVYEYAAVLARAFNDTNIQKQNGVKTFAVAGIQFTFDGGKDSLESLIPTTAIDLISKENGVSLGGSGGKRVKWTVL
;
A
#
# COMPACT_ATOMS: atom_id res chain seq x y z
N MET A 1 -12.97 -1.69 -14.22
CA MET A 1 -11.74 -2.46 -14.50
C MET A 1 -11.72 -3.65 -13.56
N ALA A 2 -11.37 -4.83 -14.06
CA ALA A 2 -11.26 -6.05 -13.26
C ALA A 2 -9.77 -6.31 -13.05
N VAL A 3 -9.28 -5.99 -11.86
CA VAL A 3 -7.87 -6.13 -11.49
C VAL A 3 -7.52 -7.62 -11.41
N ASN A 4 -6.55 -8.07 -12.21
CA ASN A 4 -6.21 -9.48 -12.37
C ASN A 4 -4.95 -9.83 -11.56
N VAL A 5 -4.99 -10.95 -10.83
CA VAL A 5 -3.84 -11.44 -10.04
C VAL A 5 -2.63 -11.73 -10.93
N PHE A 6 -2.83 -12.27 -12.14
CA PHE A 6 -1.73 -12.60 -13.03
C PHE A 6 -0.94 -11.37 -13.51
N GLU A 7 -1.65 -10.30 -13.84
CA GLU A 7 -1.04 -9.03 -14.23
C GLU A 7 -0.37 -8.35 -13.03
N ALA A 8 -0.99 -8.44 -11.85
CA ALA A 8 -0.41 -7.96 -10.60
C ALA A 8 0.90 -8.70 -10.28
N ASP A 9 0.95 -10.02 -10.43
CA ASP A 9 2.15 -10.84 -10.21
C ASP A 9 3.29 -10.39 -11.13
N SER A 10 3.02 -10.28 -12.44
CA SER A 10 4.02 -9.84 -13.42
C SER A 10 4.55 -8.43 -13.12
N TYR A 11 3.64 -7.51 -12.78
CA TYR A 11 4.03 -6.14 -12.46
C TYR A 11 4.87 -6.06 -11.18
N ILE A 12 4.45 -6.76 -10.12
CA ILE A 12 5.09 -6.71 -8.81
C ILE A 12 6.49 -7.34 -8.86
N GLU A 13 6.66 -8.45 -9.57
CA GLU A 13 7.97 -9.09 -9.76
C GLU A 13 8.98 -8.18 -10.47
N GLU A 14 8.52 -7.33 -11.39
CA GLU A 14 9.41 -6.47 -12.19
C GLU A 14 9.66 -5.09 -11.55
N ASN A 15 8.69 -4.55 -10.80
CA ASN A 15 8.68 -3.13 -10.40
C ASN A 15 8.77 -2.91 -8.89
N VAL A 16 8.58 -3.94 -8.07
CA VAL A 16 8.60 -3.83 -6.60
C VAL A 16 9.86 -4.49 -6.03
N ILE A 17 10.55 -3.77 -5.14
CA ILE A 17 11.82 -4.24 -4.56
C ILE A 17 11.61 -5.40 -3.57
N VAL A 18 10.56 -5.31 -2.75
CA VAL A 18 10.26 -6.28 -1.68
C VAL A 18 8.96 -6.98 -2.02
N ILE A 19 9.06 -8.24 -2.46
CA ILE A 19 7.94 -9.02 -2.98
C ILE A 19 7.58 -10.23 -2.12
N GLU A 20 8.38 -10.57 -1.10
CA GLU A 20 8.24 -11.83 -0.37
C GLU A 20 6.84 -12.00 0.24
N ASP A 21 6.31 -10.96 0.89
CA ASP A 21 4.97 -10.97 1.50
C ASP A 21 3.83 -11.14 0.46
N TRP A 22 4.06 -10.70 -0.80
CA TRP A 22 3.11 -10.89 -1.90
C TRP A 22 3.21 -12.29 -2.49
N THR A 23 4.43 -12.77 -2.75
CA THR A 23 4.69 -14.10 -3.32
C THR A 23 4.23 -15.22 -2.39
N ASP A 24 4.38 -15.06 -1.07
CA ASP A 24 3.91 -16.03 -0.06
C ASP A 24 2.39 -15.99 0.17
N SER A 25 1.68 -15.00 -0.38
CA SER A 25 0.23 -14.88 -0.24
C SER A 25 -0.52 -15.78 -1.23
N ASP A 26 -1.60 -16.41 -0.77
CA ASP A 26 -2.52 -17.17 -1.60
C ASP A 26 -3.28 -16.27 -2.59
N ASP A 27 -3.67 -16.81 -3.75
CA ASP A 27 -4.42 -16.07 -4.78
C ASP A 27 -5.70 -15.41 -4.24
N SER A 28 -6.37 -16.06 -3.27
CA SER A 28 -7.56 -15.50 -2.63
C SER A 28 -7.22 -14.29 -1.74
N LYS A 29 -6.06 -14.27 -1.07
CA LYS A 29 -5.57 -13.09 -0.35
C LYS A 29 -5.10 -12.01 -1.30
N LYS A 30 -4.37 -12.34 -2.37
CA LYS A 30 -3.98 -11.39 -3.43
C LYS A 30 -5.20 -10.68 -4.02
N GLN A 31 -6.25 -11.42 -4.38
CA GLN A 31 -7.50 -10.84 -4.89
C GLN A 31 -8.17 -9.90 -3.86
N ARG A 32 -8.18 -10.27 -2.57
CA ARG A 32 -8.71 -9.41 -1.50
C ARG A 32 -7.92 -8.11 -1.36
N LEU A 33 -6.58 -8.18 -1.43
CA LEU A 33 -5.71 -7.01 -1.37
C LEU A 33 -5.98 -6.08 -2.56
N LEU A 34 -6.14 -6.61 -3.77
CA LEU A 34 -6.47 -5.82 -4.97
C LEU A 34 -7.84 -5.15 -4.85
N ASN A 35 -8.87 -5.86 -4.36
CA ASN A 35 -10.20 -5.30 -4.16
C ASN A 35 -10.21 -4.18 -3.11
N VAL A 36 -9.50 -4.36 -1.99
CA VAL A 36 -9.35 -3.33 -0.96
C VAL A 36 -8.52 -2.17 -1.49
N GLY A 37 -7.47 -2.45 -2.26
CA GLY A 37 -6.63 -1.46 -2.92
C GLY A 37 -7.43 -0.52 -3.82
N LEU A 38 -8.19 -1.12 -4.75
CA LEU A 38 -9.03 -0.39 -5.68
C LEU A 38 -10.15 0.40 -4.97
N SER A 39 -10.84 -0.19 -4.00
CA SER A 39 -11.91 0.52 -3.28
C SER A 39 -11.37 1.69 -2.46
N THR A 40 -10.20 1.55 -1.86
CA THR A 40 -9.56 2.63 -1.09
C THR A 40 -9.09 3.75 -1.99
N LEU A 41 -8.42 3.44 -3.11
CA LEU A 41 -7.98 4.47 -4.06
C LEU A 41 -9.17 5.21 -4.68
N ASN A 42 -10.26 4.52 -5.02
CA ASN A 42 -11.50 5.17 -5.50
C ASN A 42 -12.12 6.10 -4.44
N ARG A 43 -12.02 5.76 -3.15
CA ARG A 43 -12.55 6.60 -2.07
C ARG A 43 -11.70 7.87 -1.87
N VAL A 44 -10.38 7.74 -1.95
CA VAL A 44 -9.45 8.87 -1.74
C VAL A 44 -9.37 9.77 -2.98
N TYR A 45 -9.45 9.19 -4.17
CA TYR A 45 -9.32 9.86 -5.46
C TYR A 45 -10.55 9.66 -6.36
N PRO A 46 -11.77 10.04 -5.91
CA PRO A 46 -13.01 9.71 -6.61
C PRO A 46 -13.18 10.37 -7.98
N SER A 47 -12.51 11.51 -8.20
CA SER A 47 -12.60 12.27 -9.45
C SER A 47 -11.50 11.91 -10.47
N TYR A 48 -10.61 10.98 -10.13
CA TYR A 48 -9.43 10.67 -10.94
C TYR A 48 -9.53 9.27 -11.54
N THR A 49 -8.94 9.11 -12.72
CA THR A 49 -8.76 7.80 -13.34
C THR A 49 -7.62 7.08 -12.65
N ILE A 50 -7.90 5.92 -12.07
CA ILE A 50 -6.91 5.13 -11.34
C ILE A 50 -6.35 4.08 -12.31
N PRO A 51 -5.08 4.15 -12.70
CA PRO A 51 -4.47 3.12 -13.53
C PRO A 51 -4.28 1.84 -12.72
N ASP A 52 -4.41 0.67 -13.37
CA ASP A 52 -4.26 -0.63 -12.72
C ASP A 52 -2.86 -0.79 -12.07
N ASN A 53 -1.81 -0.22 -12.70
CA ASN A 53 -0.45 -0.18 -12.15
C ASN A 53 -0.38 0.47 -10.76
N ALA A 54 -1.17 1.52 -10.50
CA ALA A 54 -1.21 2.15 -9.18
C ALA A 54 -1.88 1.25 -8.14
N VAL A 55 -2.83 0.42 -8.56
CA VAL A 55 -3.47 -0.57 -7.70
C VAL A 55 -2.50 -1.69 -7.37
N TYR A 56 -1.67 -2.14 -8.32
CA TYR A 56 -0.65 -3.17 -8.10
C TYR A 56 0.43 -2.73 -7.11
N GLU A 57 0.97 -1.51 -7.28
CA GLU A 57 1.90 -0.89 -6.32
C GLU A 57 1.31 -0.84 -4.91
N TYR A 58 0.06 -0.38 -4.80
CA TYR A 58 -0.59 -0.29 -3.50
C TYR A 58 -0.88 -1.65 -2.88
N ALA A 59 -1.24 -2.65 -3.69
CA ALA A 59 -1.50 -4.01 -3.23
C ALA A 59 -0.23 -4.68 -2.66
N ALA A 60 0.94 -4.44 -3.26
CA ALA A 60 2.22 -4.91 -2.72
C ALA A 60 2.53 -4.29 -1.35
N VAL A 61 2.26 -2.99 -1.18
CA VAL A 61 2.42 -2.31 0.12
C VAL A 61 1.43 -2.85 1.16
N LEU A 62 0.19 -3.14 0.76
CA LEU A 62 -0.79 -3.75 1.63
C LEU A 62 -0.38 -5.17 2.05
N ALA A 63 0.22 -5.97 1.16
CA ALA A 63 0.72 -7.30 1.51
C ALA A 63 1.75 -7.22 2.65
N ARG A 64 2.69 -6.28 2.55
CA ARG A 64 3.70 -6.02 3.60
C ARG A 64 3.09 -5.49 4.90
N ALA A 65 2.13 -4.58 4.80
CA ALA A 65 1.46 -3.99 5.96
C ALA A 65 0.56 -5.00 6.70
N PHE A 66 0.06 -6.01 6.00
CA PHE A 66 -0.76 -7.10 6.53
C PHE A 66 -0.06 -8.46 6.43
N ASN A 67 1.25 -8.47 6.70
CA ASN A 67 1.99 -9.70 6.95
C ASN A 67 1.72 -10.23 8.36
N ASP A 68 2.08 -11.50 8.61
CA ASP A 68 1.70 -12.21 9.84
C ASP A 68 2.18 -11.53 11.13
N THR A 69 3.30 -10.81 11.05
CA THR A 69 3.82 -10.04 12.19
C THR A 69 3.08 -8.72 12.34
N ASN A 70 2.88 -7.97 11.25
CA ASN A 70 2.24 -6.66 11.29
C ASN A 70 0.74 -6.73 11.55
N ILE A 71 0.06 -7.84 11.23
CA ILE A 71 -1.34 -8.06 11.64
C ILE A 71 -1.47 -7.94 13.16
N GLN A 72 -0.50 -8.41 13.94
CA GLN A 72 -0.53 -8.30 15.40
C GLN A 72 -0.47 -6.84 15.85
N LYS A 73 0.37 -6.03 15.20
CA LYS A 73 0.37 -4.57 15.38
C LYS A 73 -1.00 -3.96 15.06
N GLN A 74 -1.60 -4.33 13.92
CA GLN A 74 -2.93 -3.83 13.52
C GLN A 74 -4.05 -4.23 14.49
N ASN A 75 -3.90 -5.37 15.16
CA ASN A 75 -4.81 -5.86 16.19
C ASN A 75 -4.57 -5.22 17.58
N GLY A 76 -3.61 -4.28 17.70
CA GLY A 76 -3.33 -3.55 18.93
C GLY A 76 -2.40 -4.26 19.91
N VAL A 77 -1.71 -5.32 19.46
CA VAL A 77 -0.67 -5.97 20.27
C VAL A 77 0.54 -5.03 20.32
N LYS A 78 0.89 -4.57 21.53
CA LYS A 78 2.02 -3.64 21.74
C LYS A 78 3.36 -4.38 21.84
N THR A 79 3.34 -5.59 22.37
CA THR A 79 4.53 -6.41 22.56
C THR A 79 4.13 -7.88 22.53
N PHE A 80 4.90 -8.70 21.82
CA PHE A 80 4.80 -10.15 21.88
C PHE A 80 6.21 -10.77 21.87
N ALA A 81 6.32 -11.98 22.40
CA ALA A 81 7.60 -12.69 22.50
C ALA A 81 7.49 -14.05 21.82
N VAL A 82 8.48 -14.38 20.99
CA VAL A 82 8.60 -15.69 20.34
C VAL A 82 9.99 -16.24 20.66
N ALA A 83 10.03 -17.42 21.30
CA ALA A 83 11.27 -18.11 21.67
C ALA A 83 12.30 -17.23 22.44
N GLY A 84 11.83 -16.32 23.29
CA GLY A 84 12.69 -15.44 24.10
C GLY A 84 13.12 -14.14 23.40
N ILE A 85 12.79 -13.96 22.12
CA ILE A 85 12.98 -12.69 21.40
C ILE A 85 11.71 -11.85 21.56
N GLN A 86 11.87 -10.65 22.10
CA GLN A 86 10.78 -9.71 22.33
C GLN A 86 10.66 -8.74 21.16
N PHE A 87 9.49 -8.72 20.53
CA PHE A 87 9.13 -7.75 19.51
C PHE A 87 8.26 -6.67 20.16
N THR A 88 8.69 -5.42 20.05
CA THR A 88 7.92 -4.26 20.52
C THR A 88 7.52 -3.45 19.31
N PHE A 89 6.23 -3.17 19.16
CA PHE A 89 5.73 -2.28 18.13
C PHE A 89 5.63 -0.86 18.68
N ASP A 90 6.17 0.10 17.94
CA ASP A 90 5.95 1.52 18.19
C ASP A 90 4.85 2.02 17.24
N GLY A 91 3.75 2.52 17.81
CA GLY A 91 2.57 2.94 17.08
C GLY A 91 1.37 1.97 17.16
N GLY A 92 0.25 2.39 16.55
CA GLY A 92 -1.03 1.68 16.55
C GLY A 92 -1.46 1.24 15.15
N LYS A 93 -2.78 1.08 14.96
CA LYS A 93 -3.39 0.70 13.69
C LYS A 93 -3.07 1.73 12.61
N ASP A 94 -2.47 1.31 11.50
CA ASP A 94 -2.20 2.18 10.36
C ASP A 94 -3.48 2.33 9.54
N SER A 95 -3.87 3.56 9.23
CA SER A 95 -5.00 3.82 8.32
C SER A 95 -4.64 3.39 6.90
N LEU A 96 -5.58 2.76 6.19
CA LEU A 96 -5.37 2.33 4.79
C LEU A 96 -4.88 3.47 3.88
N GLU A 97 -5.38 4.69 4.12
CA GLU A 97 -5.02 5.91 3.39
C GLU A 97 -3.57 6.35 3.63
N SER A 98 -3.03 6.06 4.82
CA SER A 98 -1.63 6.34 5.17
C SER A 98 -0.65 5.37 4.50
N LEU A 99 -1.13 4.22 4.03
CA LEU A 99 -0.32 3.18 3.41
C LEU A 99 -0.22 3.35 1.88
N ILE A 100 -0.84 4.40 1.31
CA ILE A 100 -0.76 4.66 -0.13
C ILE A 100 0.67 5.11 -0.47
N PRO A 101 1.41 4.36 -1.31
CA PRO A 101 2.77 4.73 -1.66
C PRO A 101 2.79 5.96 -2.56
N THR A 102 3.86 6.75 -2.47
CA THR A 102 4.07 7.92 -3.34
C THR A 102 4.14 7.55 -4.81
N THR A 103 4.63 6.34 -5.14
CA THR A 103 4.68 5.81 -6.52
C THR A 103 3.28 5.67 -7.12
N ALA A 104 2.32 5.12 -6.37
CA ALA A 104 0.92 5.04 -6.80
C ALA A 104 0.32 6.43 -7.05
N ILE A 105 0.64 7.40 -6.19
CA ILE A 105 0.17 8.79 -6.36
C ILE A 105 0.77 9.44 -7.61
N ASP A 106 2.06 9.20 -7.89
CA ASP A 106 2.74 9.70 -9.08
C ASP A 106 2.17 9.07 -10.36
N LEU A 107 1.79 7.79 -10.33
CA LEU A 107 1.12 7.11 -11.44
C LEU A 107 -0.26 7.70 -11.72
N ILE A 108 -1.08 7.92 -10.68
CA ILE A 108 -2.38 8.58 -10.82
C ILE A 108 -2.22 10.02 -11.33
N SER A 109 -1.18 10.72 -10.85
CA SER A 109 -0.85 12.09 -11.29
C SER A 109 -0.52 12.16 -12.77
N LYS A 110 0.30 11.22 -13.27
CA LYS A 110 0.69 11.13 -14.69
C LYS A 110 -0.52 10.85 -15.58
N GLU A 111 -1.37 9.91 -15.19
CA GLU A 111 -2.54 9.52 -15.99
C GLU A 111 -3.57 10.65 -16.14
N ASN A 112 -3.77 11.44 -15.08
CA ASN A 112 -4.76 12.52 -15.05
C ASN A 112 -4.18 13.89 -15.42
N GLY A 113 -2.88 14.00 -15.67
CA GLY A 113 -2.22 15.27 -16.00
C GLY A 113 -2.23 16.30 -14.86
N VAL A 114 -2.36 15.85 -13.60
CA VAL A 114 -2.44 16.71 -12.40
C VAL A 114 -1.33 16.34 -11.41
N SER A 115 -0.75 17.33 -10.75
CA SER A 115 0.27 17.11 -9.71
C SER A 115 -0.38 16.86 -8.35
N LEU A 116 -0.77 15.61 -8.05
CA LEU A 116 -1.39 15.22 -6.79
C LEU A 116 -0.37 14.99 -5.67
N GLY A 117 0.49 15.94 -5.33
CA GLY A 117 1.19 15.86 -4.03
C GLY A 117 2.23 14.72 -3.82
N GLY A 118 2.31 13.72 -4.70
CA GLY A 118 3.37 12.71 -4.73
C GLY A 118 4.69 13.41 -5.05
N SER A 119 5.76 13.00 -4.35
CA SER A 119 7.17 13.46 -4.31
C SER A 119 7.62 14.79 -4.98
N GLY A 120 7.03 15.24 -6.09
CA GLY A 120 7.10 16.59 -6.64
C GLY A 120 6.13 17.63 -6.02
N GLY A 121 5.18 17.21 -5.19
CA GLY A 121 4.29 18.11 -4.45
C GLY A 121 4.95 18.72 -3.23
N LYS A 122 5.74 19.79 -3.42
CA LYS A 122 6.40 20.56 -2.36
C LYS A 122 5.49 20.73 -1.14
N ARG A 123 5.85 20.06 -0.04
CA ARG A 123 5.46 20.46 1.32
C ARG A 123 6.08 21.83 1.57
N VAL A 124 5.38 22.91 1.19
CA VAL A 124 5.74 24.27 1.61
C VAL A 124 5.53 24.32 3.12
N LYS A 125 6.59 24.02 3.88
CA LYS A 125 6.62 24.22 5.33
C LYS A 125 6.47 25.72 5.56
N TRP A 126 5.29 26.14 6.00
CA TRP A 126 5.09 27.49 6.52
C TRP A 126 5.93 27.61 7.79
N THR A 127 7.11 28.22 7.66
CA THR A 127 7.92 28.59 8.83
C THR A 127 7.46 29.98 9.21
N VAL A 128 6.71 30.09 10.31
CA VAL A 128 6.46 31.41 10.92
C VAL A 128 7.77 31.85 11.56
N LEU A 129 8.28 32.98 11.10
CA LEU A 129 9.38 33.73 11.73
C LEU A 129 8.87 34.52 12.93
#